data_AF-A0A7X5QXJ7-F1
#
_entry.id   AF-A0A7X5QXJ7-F1
#
_cell.length_a   1.000
_cell.length_b   1.000
_cell.length_c   1.000
_cell.angle_alpha   90.00
_cell.angle_beta   90.00
_cell.angle_gamma   90.00
#
_symmetry.space_group_name_H-M   'P 1'
#
loop_
_entity.id
_entity.type
_entity.pdbx_description
1 polymer ?
#
loop_
_entity_poly.entity_id
_entity_poly.type
_entity_poly.pdbx_seq_one_letter_code
_entity_poly.pdbx_strand_id
1 'polypeptide(L)'
;MTDFDAPGRPYTRPPMTRGVDPQRMNWLWQLILQATDLDPTDVRDALKANGVAVTDKRMTSWQVTDSDADYFPLTIAELERNLRSVIAWKAKRAQDAPEESP
;
A
#
# COMPACT_ATOMS: atom_id res chain seq x y z
N MET A 1 -6.94 18.41 24.01
CA MET A 1 -7.07 18.42 22.54
C MET A 1 -5.67 18.54 21.98
N THR A 2 -5.11 17.44 21.48
CA THR A 2 -3.81 17.45 20.81
C THR A 2 -4.08 17.30 19.33
N ASP A 3 -4.00 18.41 18.61
CA ASP A 3 -3.93 18.42 17.15
C ASP A 3 -2.74 17.56 16.74
N PHE A 4 -3.01 16.42 16.08
CA PHE A 4 -1.96 15.62 15.47
C PHE A 4 -1.65 16.21 14.09
N ASP A 5 -0.88 17.29 14.10
CA ASP A 5 -0.37 17.91 12.87
C ASP A 5 0.72 16.99 12.31
N ALA A 6 0.37 16.15 11.34
CA ALA A 6 1.33 15.26 10.69
C ALA A 6 2.34 16.12 9.93
N PRO A 7 3.64 16.14 10.29
CA PRO A 7 4.58 17.03 9.63
C PRO A 7 4.70 16.63 8.16
N GLY A 8 4.39 17.58 7.26
CA GLY A 8 4.64 17.46 5.83
C GLY A 8 6.12 17.24 5.59
N ARG A 9 6.56 15.97 5.56
CA ARG A 9 7.96 15.62 5.38
C ARG A 9 8.40 16.08 3.99
N PRO A 10 9.45 16.92 3.87
CA PRO A 10 10.04 17.23 2.58
C PRO A 10 10.52 15.94 1.92
N TYR A 11 10.23 15.80 0.63
CA TYR A 11 10.61 14.63 -0.18
C TYR A 11 12.10 14.34 0.00
N THR A 12 12.42 13.27 0.71
CA THR A 12 13.79 12.83 0.92
C THR A 12 14.12 11.84 -0.18
N ARG A 13 14.94 12.23 -1.16
CA ARG A 13 15.45 11.29 -2.17
C ARG A 13 16.22 10.18 -1.43
N PRO A 14 15.80 8.91 -1.53
CA PRO A 14 16.48 7.82 -0.85
C PRO A 14 17.94 7.69 -1.33
N PRO A 15 18.89 7.26 -0.46
CA PRO A 15 20.25 6.96 -0.87
C PRO A 15 20.24 5.91 -2.00
N MET A 16 20.85 6.21 -3.15
CA MET A 16 20.96 5.32 -4.32
C MET A 16 21.98 4.18 -4.13
N THR A 17 22.25 3.78 -2.88
CA THR A 17 23.30 2.80 -2.54
C THR A 17 22.85 1.34 -2.71
N ARG A 18 21.56 1.11 -2.99
CA ARG A 18 21.05 -0.11 -3.61
C ARG A 18 20.47 0.34 -4.95
N GLY A 19 20.88 -0.24 -6.06
CA GLY A 19 20.20 -0.06 -7.34
C GLY A 19 18.78 -0.62 -7.20
N VAL A 20 17.85 0.18 -6.69
CA VAL A 20 16.45 -0.19 -6.59
C VAL A 20 15.89 -0.13 -8.00
N ASP A 21 15.52 -1.28 -8.55
CA ASP A 21 14.81 -1.34 -9.81
C ASP A 21 13.36 -0.86 -9.57
N PRO A 22 12.96 0.31 -10.10
CA PRO A 22 11.60 0.82 -9.92
C PRO A 22 10.54 -0.06 -10.59
N GLN A 23 10.94 -1.04 -11.40
CA GLN A 23 10.05 -2.03 -11.99
C GLN A 23 9.79 -3.23 -11.06
N ARG A 24 10.55 -3.39 -9.97
CA ARG A 24 10.51 -4.57 -9.08
C ARG A 24 10.42 -4.17 -7.61
N MET A 25 9.24 -3.74 -7.19
CA MET A 25 8.97 -3.22 -5.85
C MET A 25 8.25 -4.21 -4.92
N ASN A 26 8.07 -5.48 -5.31
CA ASN A 26 7.39 -6.50 -4.51
C ASN A 26 8.04 -6.66 -3.12
N TRP A 27 9.37 -6.56 -3.03
CA TRP A 27 10.10 -6.62 -1.75
C TRP A 27 9.67 -5.50 -0.79
N LEU A 28 9.47 -4.29 -1.30
CA LEU A 28 9.07 -3.14 -0.48
C LEU A 28 7.61 -3.29 -0.04
N TRP A 29 6.75 -3.77 -0.94
CA TRP A 29 5.37 -4.11 -0.60
C TRP A 29 5.31 -5.15 0.53
N GLN A 30 6.09 -6.24 0.44
CA GLN A 30 6.17 -7.24 1.49
C GLN A 30 6.65 -6.66 2.84
N LEU A 31 7.65 -5.76 2.83
CA LEU A 31 8.08 -5.09 4.06
C LEU A 31 6.99 -4.20 4.66
N ILE A 32 6.21 -3.51 3.82
CA ILE A 32 5.07 -2.71 4.29
C ILE A 32 4.02 -3.62 4.92
N LEU A 33 3.69 -4.75 4.29
CA LEU A 33 2.77 -5.73 4.86
C LEU A 33 3.28 -6.33 6.18
N GLN A 34 4.59 -6.57 6.32
CA GLN A 34 5.16 -7.05 7.58
C GLN A 34 5.16 -5.99 8.68
N ALA A 35 5.29 -4.72 8.31
CA ALA A 35 5.36 -3.60 9.24
C ALA A 35 3.98 -3.04 9.63
N THR A 36 2.89 -3.53 9.03
CA THR A 36 1.53 -2.99 9.21
C THR A 36 0.51 -4.10 9.32
N ASP A 37 -0.62 -3.84 9.99
CA ASP A 37 -1.76 -4.78 10.03
C ASP A 37 -2.63 -4.66 8.77
N LEU A 38 -2.01 -4.64 7.58
CA LEU A 38 -2.73 -4.44 6.33
C LEU A 38 -3.30 -5.77 5.80
N ASP A 39 -4.61 -5.96 5.93
CA ASP A 39 -5.29 -7.14 5.38
C ASP A 39 -5.34 -7.08 3.83
N PRO A 40 -4.98 -8.16 3.11
CA PRO A 40 -5.08 -8.21 1.65
C PRO A 40 -6.49 -7.90 1.10
N THR A 41 -7.53 -8.22 1.86
CA THR A 41 -8.93 -7.93 1.54
C THR A 41 -9.19 -6.42 1.60
N ASP A 42 -8.71 -5.76 2.65
CA ASP A 42 -8.81 -4.30 2.79
C ASP A 42 -8.07 -3.59 1.64
N VAL A 43 -6.92 -4.12 1.22
CA VAL A 43 -6.20 -3.60 0.04
C VAL A 43 -7.04 -3.74 -1.21
N ARG A 44 -7.65 -4.91 -1.43
CA ARG A 44 -8.52 -5.16 -2.60
C ARG A 44 -9.70 -4.18 -2.62
N ASP A 45 -10.35 -4.00 -1.47
CA ASP A 45 -11.49 -3.09 -1.34
C ASP A 45 -11.09 -1.63 -1.53
N ALA A 46 -9.93 -1.23 -0.99
CA ALA A 46 -9.38 0.10 -1.18
C ALA A 46 -9.05 0.40 -2.65
N LEU A 47 -8.47 -0.57 -3.36
CA LEU A 47 -8.17 -0.45 -4.80
C LEU A 47 -9.44 -0.35 -5.62
N LYS A 48 -10.42 -1.23 -5.35
CA LYS A 48 -11.72 -1.23 -6.01
C LYS A 48 -12.47 0.09 -5.79
N ALA A 49 -12.46 0.63 -4.57
CA ALA A 49 -13.09 1.91 -4.24
C ALA A 49 -12.49 3.10 -5.02
N ASN A 50 -11.24 2.98 -5.48
CA ASN A 50 -10.54 3.99 -6.29
C ASN A 50 -10.53 3.64 -7.79
N GLY A 51 -11.41 2.74 -8.24
CA GLY A 51 -11.54 2.37 -9.66
C GLY A 51 -10.40 1.49 -10.19
N VAL A 52 -9.58 0.92 -9.31
CA VAL A 52 -8.50 0.00 -9.69
C VAL A 52 -8.99 -1.44 -9.53
N ALA A 53 -9.37 -2.07 -10.65
CA ALA A 53 -9.71 -3.48 -10.66
C ALA A 53 -8.45 -4.34 -10.58
N VAL A 54 -8.36 -5.20 -9.56
CA VAL A 54 -7.23 -6.11 -9.36
C VAL A 54 -7.75 -7.53 -9.18
N THR A 55 -7.16 -8.47 -9.92
CA THR A 55 -7.49 -9.89 -9.84
C THR A 55 -6.80 -10.53 -8.65
N ASP A 56 -7.32 -11.67 -8.18
CA ASP A 56 -6.67 -12.43 -7.09
C ASP A 56 -5.27 -12.86 -7.49
N LYS A 57 -5.06 -13.31 -8.74
CA LYS A 57 -3.74 -13.62 -9.27
C LYS A 57 -2.79 -12.43 -9.16
N ARG A 58 -3.26 -11.21 -9.45
CA ARG A 58 -2.45 -10.01 -9.34
C ARG A 58 -2.11 -9.68 -7.88
N MET A 59 -3.06 -9.84 -6.96
CA MET A 59 -2.81 -9.70 -5.51
C MET A 59 -1.77 -10.70 -5.00
N THR A 60 -1.88 -11.98 -5.40
CA THR A 60 -0.93 -13.03 -5.03
C THR A 60 0.46 -12.75 -5.57
N SER A 61 0.58 -12.23 -6.80
CA SER A 61 1.87 -11.91 -7.42
C SER A 61 2.73 -10.93 -6.62
N TRP A 62 2.12 -10.10 -5.77
CA TRP A 62 2.82 -9.14 -4.91
C TRP A 62 3.35 -9.74 -3.61
N GLN A 63 2.90 -10.94 -3.25
CA GLN A 63 3.23 -11.61 -2.00
C GLN A 63 4.29 -12.71 -2.16
N VAL A 64 4.57 -13.13 -3.40
CA VAL A 64 5.56 -14.17 -3.70
C VAL A 64 6.93 -13.60 -4.09
N THR A 65 7.99 -14.41 -3.99
CA THR A 65 9.35 -14.06 -4.39
C THR A 65 9.55 -14.17 -5.90
N ASP A 66 10.65 -13.63 -6.43
CA ASP A 66 10.95 -13.64 -7.88
C ASP A 66 11.25 -15.04 -8.47
N SER A 67 11.48 -16.03 -7.62
CA SER A 67 11.61 -17.44 -7.98
C SER A 67 10.27 -18.17 -8.15
N ASP A 68 9.15 -17.56 -7.78
CA ASP A 68 7.82 -18.18 -7.84
C ASP A 68 7.20 -18.09 -9.24
N ALA A 69 6.43 -19.11 -9.64
CA ALA A 69 5.77 -19.14 -10.95
C ALA A 69 4.66 -18.09 -11.09
N ASP A 70 4.07 -17.66 -9.98
CA ASP A 70 3.05 -16.61 -9.93
C ASP A 70 3.65 -15.21 -9.75
N TYR A 71 4.99 -15.08 -9.75
CA TYR A 71 5.64 -13.80 -9.65
C TYR A 71 5.32 -12.90 -10.85
N PHE A 72 4.85 -11.70 -10.53
CA PHE A 72 4.73 -10.62 -11.50
C PHE A 72 5.16 -9.31 -10.85
N PRO A 73 6.05 -8.53 -11.51
CA PRO A 73 6.58 -7.32 -10.91
C PRO A 73 5.50 -6.29 -10.53
N LEU A 74 5.65 -5.70 -9.35
CA LEU A 74 4.94 -4.51 -8.90
C LEU A 74 5.86 -3.32 -9.18
N THR A 75 5.44 -2.39 -10.02
CA THR A 75 6.22 -1.18 -10.29
C THR A 75 6.08 -0.16 -9.15
N ILE A 76 6.98 0.82 -9.08
CA ILE A 76 6.90 1.93 -8.12
C ILE A 76 5.61 2.75 -8.29
N ALA A 77 5.14 2.93 -9.53
CA ALA A 77 3.91 3.66 -9.81
C ALA A 77 2.68 2.89 -9.29
N GLU A 78 2.66 1.57 -9.48
CA GLU A 78 1.61 0.72 -8.92
C GLU A 78 1.67 0.68 -7.40
N LEU A 79 2.85 0.57 -6.81
CA LEU A 79 3.04 0.63 -5.37
C LEU A 79 2.48 1.95 -4.79
N GLU A 80 2.87 3.09 -5.37
CA GLU A 80 2.38 4.40 -4.95
C GLU A 80 0.85 4.47 -5.04
N ARG A 81 0.28 4.12 -6.20
CA ARG A 81 -1.16 4.11 -6.41
C ARG A 81 -1.86 3.26 -5.37
N ASN A 82 -1.37 2.04 -5.13
CA ASN A 82 -1.98 1.11 -4.20
C ASN A 82 -1.96 1.66 -2.76
N LEU A 83 -0.85 2.26 -2.33
CA LEU A 83 -0.74 2.87 -1.01
C LEU A 83 -1.67 4.08 -0.86
N ARG A 84 -1.77 4.94 -1.88
CA ARG A 84 -2.72 6.06 -1.87
C ARG A 84 -4.17 5.59 -1.75
N SER A 85 -4.53 4.51 -2.47
CA SER A 85 -5.85 3.92 -2.36
C SER A 85 -6.16 3.42 -0.94
N VAL A 86 -5.20 2.71 -0.33
CA VAL A 86 -5.31 2.24 1.06
C VAL A 86 -5.46 3.40 2.05
N ILE A 87 -4.64 4.45 1.91
CA ILE A 87 -4.70 5.63 2.78
C ILE A 87 -6.07 6.30 2.69
N ALA A 88 -6.56 6.54 1.47
CA ALA A 88 -7.87 7.17 1.25
C ALA A 88 -9.01 6.31 1.82
N TRP A 89 -8.96 4.99 1.62
CA TRP A 89 -9.95 4.07 2.14
C TRP A 89 -9.98 4.02 3.67
N LYS A 90 -8.81 3.97 4.31
CA LYS A 90 -8.69 4.03 5.78
C LYS A 90 -9.22 5.36 6.33
N ALA A 91 -8.89 6.48 5.69
CA ALA A 91 -9.38 7.80 6.08
C ALA A 91 -10.92 7.89 6.02
N LYS A 92 -11.52 7.37 4.94
CA LYS A 92 -12.98 7.31 4.81
C LYS A 92 -13.63 6.48 5.91
N ARG A 93 -13.09 5.29 6.19
CA ARG A 93 -13.63 4.42 7.25
C ARG A 93 -13.53 5.01 8.65
N ALA A 94 -12.47 5.77 8.92
CA ALA A 94 -12.32 6.47 10.19
C ALA A 94 -13.35 7.59 10.38
N GLN A 95 -13.81 8.22 9.29
CA GLN A 95 -14.87 9.23 9.30
C GLN A 95 -16.27 8.61 9.44
N ASP A 96 -16.46 7.41 8.86
CA ASP A 96 -17.74 6.68 8.89
C ASP A 96 -17.94 5.86 10.18
N ALA A 97 -16.93 5.75 11.04
CA ALA A 97 -17.06 5.09 12.34
C ALA A 97 -17.93 5.95 13.26
N PRO A 98 -19.06 5.44 13.78
CA PRO A 98 -19.92 6.21 14.67
C PRO A 98 -19.13 6.63 15.91
N GLU A 99 -19.19 7.91 16.27
CA GLU A 99 -18.79 8.37 17.60
C GLU A 99 -19.55 7.51 18.61
N GLU A 100 -18.85 6.62 19.32
CA GLU A 100 -19.40 6.02 20.54
C GLU A 100 -19.78 7.18 21.46
N SER A 101 -21.08 7.48 21.52
CA SER A 101 -21.63 8.44 22.46
C SER A 101 -21.40 7.91 23.87
N PRO A 102 -20.98 8.78 24.81
CA PRO A 102 -20.48 8.39 26.13
C PRO A 102 -21.50 7.70 27.04
#